data_AF-A0A0Q3WX30-F1
#
_entry.id   AF-A0A0Q3WX30-F1
#
_cell.length_a   1.000
_cell.length_b   1.000
_cell.length_c   1.000
_cell.angle_alpha   90.00
_cell.angle_beta   90.00
_cell.angle_gamma   90.00
#
_symmetry.space_group_name_H-M   'P 1'
#
loop_
_entity.id
_entity.type
_entity.pdbx_description
1 polymer ?
#
loop_
_entity_poly.entity_id
_entity_poly.type
_entity_poly.pdbx_seq_one_letter_code
_entity_poly.pdbx_strand_id
1 'polypeptide(L)' 'MINKYENNVLEWIKNHFDMSAIVVEDFNVLPYGKRILDMEGNEMTVFYDFWTGNVKELFPHEIA' A
#
# COMPACT_ATOMS: atom_id res chain seq x y z
N MET A 1 -6.56 9.33 14.84
CA MET A 1 -5.56 10.27 14.27
C MET A 1 -4.64 9.40 13.43
N ILE A 2 -4.59 9.61 12.11
CA ILE A 2 -3.75 8.79 11.23
C ILE A 2 -2.28 9.14 11.50
N ASN A 3 -1.44 8.12 11.67
CA ASN A 3 -0.01 8.29 11.89
C ASN A 3 0.65 8.88 10.62
N LYS A 4 1.68 9.73 10.77
CA LYS A 4 2.53 10.22 9.67
C LYS A 4 2.91 9.13 8.66
N TYR A 5 3.29 7.93 9.11
CA TYR A 5 3.70 6.85 8.20
C TYR A 5 2.54 6.29 7.38
N GLU A 6 1.37 6.16 7.98
CA GLU A 6 0.16 5.74 7.28
C GLU A 6 -0.34 6.83 6.31
N ASN A 7 -0.22 8.11 6.69
CA ASN A 7 -0.49 9.22 5.77
C ASN A 7 0.44 9.18 4.55
N ASN A 8 1.74 8.93 4.74
CA ASN A 8 2.68 8.80 3.62
C ASN A 8 2.28 7.69 2.65
N VAL A 9 1.85 6.53 3.18
CA VAL A 9 1.36 5.41 2.34
C VAL A 9 0.09 5.83 1.59
N LEU A 10 -0.91 6.39 2.28
CA LEU A 10 -2.15 6.80 1.65
C LEU A 10 -1.96 7.92 0.61
N GLU A 11 -1.07 8.88 0.85
CA GLU A 11 -0.71 9.92 -0.13
C GLU A 11 0.00 9.33 -1.34
N TRP A 12 0.93 8.40 -1.12
CA TRP A 12 1.59 7.70 -2.22
C TRP A 12 0.56 6.97 -3.09
N ILE A 13 -0.38 6.22 -2.48
CA ILE A 13 -1.43 5.50 -3.23
C ILE A 13 -2.27 6.46 -4.06
N LYS A 14 -2.73 7.57 -3.48
CA LYS A 14 -3.53 8.58 -4.19
C LYS A 14 -2.81 9.22 -5.38
N ASN A 15 -1.47 9.27 -5.34
CA ASN A 15 -0.66 9.85 -6.41
C ASN A 15 -0.32 8.85 -7.52
N HIS A 16 -0.44 7.54 -7.26
CA HIS A 16 -0.05 6.49 -8.22
C HIS A 16 -1.25 5.76 -8.85
N PHE A 17 -2.43 5.85 -8.24
CA PHE A 17 -3.62 5.12 -8.69
C PHE A 17 -4.81 6.04 -8.96
N ASP A 18 -5.62 5.65 -9.95
CA ASP A 18 -7.01 6.11 -10.01
C ASP A 18 -7.78 5.43 -8.87
N MET A 19 -8.13 6.20 -7.85
CA MET A 19 -8.81 5.70 -6.65
C MET A 19 -10.20 5.13 -6.95
N SER A 20 -10.79 5.41 -8.12
CA SER A 20 -12.05 4.80 -8.55
C SER A 20 -11.88 3.40 -9.13
N ALA A 21 -10.63 3.00 -9.44
CA ALA A 21 -10.29 1.74 -10.06
C ALA A 21 -9.68 0.70 -9.12
N ILE A 22 -9.55 1.04 -7.84
CA ILE A 22 -8.93 0.18 -6.84
C ILE A 22 -9.72 0.15 -5.53
N VAL A 23 -9.56 -0.94 -4.79
CA VAL A 23 -9.97 -1.06 -3.39
C VAL A 23 -8.72 -1.04 -2.53
N VAL A 24 -8.73 -0.22 -1.48
CA VAL A 24 -7.63 -0.12 -0.51
C VAL A 24 -8.10 -0.65 0.84
N GLU A 25 -7.46 -1.72 1.30
CA GLU A 25 -7.76 -2.39 2.57
C GLU A 25 -6.58 -2.28 3.53
N ASP A 26 -6.84 -2.34 4.84
CA ASP A 26 -5.78 -2.42 5.84
C ASP A 26 -5.05 -3.76 5.76
N PHE A 27 -3.72 -3.71 5.67
CA PHE A 27 -2.88 -4.90 5.65
C PHE A 27 -2.03 -4.99 6.91
N ASN A 28 -2.62 -5.51 7.98
CA ASN A 28 -2.06 -5.50 9.33
C ASN A 28 -0.80 -6.36 9.52
N VAL A 29 -0.40 -7.16 8.52
CA VAL A 29 0.84 -7.95 8.56
C VAL A 29 2.07 -7.04 8.46
N LEU A 30 1.97 -5.93 7.71
CA LEU A 30 3.03 -4.93 7.61
C LEU A 30 2.60 -3.64 8.30
N PRO A 31 3.47 -3.01 9.12
CA PRO A 31 3.16 -1.73 9.75
C PRO A 31 2.72 -0.68 8.71
N TYR A 32 1.53 -0.13 8.92
CA TYR A 32 0.89 0.85 8.02
C TYR A 32 0.69 0.35 6.59
N GLY A 33 0.72 -0.97 6.40
CA GLY A 33 0.49 -1.62 5.14
C GLY A 33 -0.95 -1.41 4.67
N LYS A 34 -1.10 -1.21 3.37
CA LYS A 34 -2.35 -1.24 2.65
C LYS A 34 -2.28 -2.29 1.57
N ARG A 35 -3.31 -3.13 1.48
CA ARG A 35 -3.51 -4.04 0.35
C ARG A 35 -4.35 -3.30 -0.67
N ILE A 36 -3.89 -3.29 -1.91
CA ILE A 36 -4.57 -2.72 -3.06
C ILE A 36 -5.07 -3.88 -3.91
N LEU A 37 -6.35 -3.88 -4.24
CA LEU A 37 -6.93 -4.76 -5.25
C LEU A 37 -7.41 -3.92 -6.42
N ASP A 38 -7.09 -4.32 -7.64
CA ASP A 38 -7.70 -3.75 -8.84
C ASP A 38 -9.00 -4.46 -9.22
N MET A 39 -9.66 -3.99 -10.28
CA MET A 39 -10.90 -4.57 -10.77
C MET A 39 -10.73 -5.98 -11.39
N GLU A 40 -9.52 -6.35 -11.77
CA GLU A 40 -9.19 -7.65 -12.37
C GLU A 40 -8.83 -8.70 -11.30
N GLY A 41 -8.74 -8.28 -10.04
CA GLY A 41 -8.37 -9.12 -8.91
C GLY A 41 -6.86 -9.26 -8.70
N ASN A 42 -6.05 -8.47 -9.41
CA ASN A 42 -4.63 -8.36 -9.10
C ASN A 42 -4.47 -7.59 -7.79
N GLU A 43 -3.44 -7.96 -7.03
CA GLU A 43 -3.18 -7.35 -5.74
C GLU A 43 -1.73 -6.89 -5.60
N MET A 44 -1.54 -5.85 -4.81
CA MET A 44 -0.25 -5.30 -4.41
C MET A 44 -0.34 -4.79 -2.98
N THR A 45 0.74 -4.90 -2.22
CA THR A 45 0.83 -4.31 -0.88
C THR A 45 1.71 -3.08 -0.91
N VAL A 46 1.28 -1.99 -0.29
CA VAL A 46 2.05 -0.75 -0.13
C VAL A 46 2.24 -0.47 1.35
N PHE A 47 3.47 -0.18 1.77
CA PHE A 47 3.79 0.03 3.19
C PHE A 47 4.93 1.03 3.36
N TYR A 48 5.10 1.55 4.58
CA TYR A 48 6.23 2.41 4.92
C TYR A 48 7.40 1.58 5.45
N ASP A 49 8.54 1.61 4.76
CA ASP A 49 9.76 0.95 5.19
C ASP A 49 10.59 1.88 6.07
N PHE A 50 10.65 1.58 7.36
CA PHE A 50 11.41 2.35 8.36
C PHE A 50 12.92 2.36 8.12
N TRP A 51 13.46 1.30 7.53
CA TRP A 51 14.91 1.18 7.36
C TRP A 51 15.40 2.12 6.26
N THR A 52 14.61 2.29 5.21
CA THR A 52 14.95 3.17 4.08
C THR A 52 14.25 4.52 4.16
N GLY A 53 13.25 4.68 5.02
CA GLY A 53 12.47 5.90 5.18
C GLY A 53 11.48 6.17 4.03
N ASN A 54 11.20 5.17 3.19
CA ASN A 54 10.42 5.31 1.95
C ASN A 54 9.17 4.43 1.95
N VAL A 55 8.20 4.78 1.11
CA VAL A 55 7.09 3.89 0.76
C VAL A 55 7.60 2.84 -0.22
N LYS A 56 7.20 1.58 -0.04
CA LYS A 56 7.54 0.46 -0.92
C LYS A 56 6.29 -0.33 -1.30
N GLU A 57 6.32 -0.87 -2.50
CA GLU A 57 5.40 -1.91 -2.96
C GLU A 57 5.98 -3.33 -2.81
N LEU A 58 5.09 -4.30 -2.66
CA LEU A 58 5.37 -5.73 -2.81
C LEU A 58 4.23 -6.36 -3.62
N PHE A 59 4.60 -7.16 -4.61
CA PHE A 59 3.65 -8.00 -5.32
C PHE A 59 3.67 -9.43 -4.76
N PRO A 60 2.54 -10.15 -4.72
CA PRO A 60 2.48 -11.50 -4.14
C PRO A 60 3.47 -12.49 -4.76
N HIS A 61 3.76 -12.32 -6.05
CA HIS A 61 4.68 -13.18 -6.80
C HIS A 61 6.16 -12.93 -6.46
N GLU A 62 6.49 -11.85 -5.76
CA GLU A 62 7.85 -11.52 -5.30
C GLU A 62 8.17 -12.12 -3.93
N ILE A 63 7.19 -12.75 -3.27
CA ILE A 63 7.31 -13.37 -1.94
C ILE A 63 7.49 -14.91 -2.07
N ALA A 64 7.87 -15.39 -3.26
CA ALA A 64 8.09 -16.80 -3.58
C ALA A 64 9.54 -17.26 -3.35
#